data_AF-A0A952N7W7-F1
#
_entry.id   AF-A0A952N7W7-F1
#
_cell.length_a   1.000
_cell.length_b   1.000
_cell.length_c   1.000
_cell.angle_alpha   90.00
_cell.angle_beta   90.00
_cell.angle_gamma   90.00
#
_symmetry.space_group_name_H-M   'P 1'
#
loop_
_entity.id
_entity.type
_entity.pdbx_description
1 polymer ?
#
loop_
_entity_poly.entity_id
_entity_poly.type
_entity_poly.pdbx_seq_one_letter_code
_entity_poly.pdbx_strand_id
1 'polypeptide(L)' 'MNKIILHFGLLVFFLSVIFFSQRGMSLEDVLLKSFVIFIVLTVMLNIVAILFIRSVNKTASEKSKKLQEM' A
#
# COMPACT_ATOMS: atom_id res chain seq x y z
N MET A 1 -10.99 -1.05 -6.43
CA MET A 1 -9.86 -0.23 -6.93
C MET A 1 -8.64 -0.38 -6.01
N ASN A 2 -8.18 -1.62 -5.79
CA ASN A 2 -7.07 -1.98 -4.89
C ASN A 2 -6.14 -3.06 -5.50
N LYS A 3 -6.35 -3.46 -6.77
CA LYS A 3 -5.62 -4.58 -7.39
C LYS A 3 -4.12 -4.27 -7.49
N ILE A 4 -3.76 -3.05 -7.87
CA ILE A 4 -2.36 -2.60 -7.90
C ILE A 4 -1.72 -2.65 -6.52
N ILE A 5 -2.40 -2.15 -5.49
CA ILE A 5 -1.90 -2.16 -4.11
C ILE A 5 -1.74 -3.60 -3.61
N LEU A 6 -2.67 -4.49 -3.94
CA LEU A 6 -2.60 -5.91 -3.61
C LEU A 6 -1.44 -6.61 -4.35
N HIS A 7 -1.27 -6.39 -5.66
CA HIS A 7 -0.16 -6.95 -6.43
C HIS A 7 1.20 -6.43 -5.96
N PHE A 8 1.29 -5.15 -5.62
CA PHE A 8 2.49 -4.55 -5.04
C PHE A 8 2.79 -5.14 -3.66
N GLY A 9 1.77 -5.26 -2.80
CA GLY A 9 1.91 -5.92 -1.51
C GLY A 9 2.38 -7.37 -1.67
N LEU A 10 1.78 -8.15 -2.57
CA LEU A 10 2.17 -9.52 -2.88
C LEU A 10 3.62 -9.61 -3.36
N LEU A 11 4.08 -8.66 -4.18
CA LEU A 11 5.47 -8.60 -4.61
C LEU A 11 6.41 -8.40 -3.42
N VAL A 12 6.10 -7.47 -2.51
CA VAL A 12 6.88 -7.25 -1.29
C VAL A 12 6.81 -8.46 -0.35
N PHE A 13 5.68 -9.14 -0.29
CA PHE A 13 5.53 -10.39 0.47
C PHE A 13 6.49 -11.46 -0.03
N PHE A 14 6.50 -11.74 -1.35
CA PHE A 14 7.41 -12.74 -1.92
C PHE A 14 8.88 -12.35 -1.76
N LEU A 15 9.22 -11.07 -1.92
CA LEU A 15 10.58 -10.57 -1.64
C LEU A 15 10.97 -10.78 -0.18
N SER A 16 10.06 -10.54 0.76
CA SER A 16 10.28 -10.77 2.19
C SER A 16 10.50 -12.25 2.50
N VAL A 17 9.72 -13.15 1.87
CA VAL A 17 9.90 -14.60 2.00
C VAL A 17 11.28 -15.02 1.50
N ILE A 18 11.70 -14.55 0.32
CA ILE A 18 13.03 -14.84 -0.24
C ILE A 18 14.13 -14.34 0.70
N PHE A 19 14.01 -13.12 1.21
CA PHE A 19 14.99 -12.51 2.10
C PHE A 19 15.13 -13.25 3.44
N PHE A 20 14.01 -13.62 4.06
CA PHE A 20 14.01 -14.32 5.33
C PHE A 20 14.37 -15.80 5.21
N SER A 21 14.03 -16.44 4.09
CA SER A 21 14.43 -17.82 3.78
C SER A 21 15.96 -17.98 3.72
N GLN A 22 16.67 -16.97 3.18
CA GLN A 22 18.14 -16.97 3.13
C GLN A 22 18.83 -16.86 4.50
N ARG A 23 18.09 -16.58 5.58
CA ARG A 23 18.65 -16.41 6.94
C ARG A 23 18.65 -17.69 7.77
N GLY A 24 18.31 -18.84 7.18
CA GLY A 24 18.28 -20.12 7.89
C GLY A 24 17.21 -20.20 8.99
N MET A 25 16.18 -19.35 8.92
CA MET A 25 15.05 -19.37 9.85
C MET A 25 14.10 -20.53 9.53
N SER A 26 13.29 -20.92 10.52
CA SER A 26 12.22 -21.90 10.31
C SER A 26 11.19 -21.38 9.29
N LEU A 27 10.55 -22.29 8.54
CA LEU A 27 9.54 -21.91 7.54
C LEU A 27 8.38 -21.12 8.16
N GLU A 28 7.97 -21.49 9.37
CA GLU A 28 6.89 -20.83 10.09
C GLU A 28 7.25 -19.39 10.45
N ASP A 29 8.47 -19.15 10.94
CA ASP A 29 8.97 -17.80 11.24
C ASP A 29 9.09 -16.93 9.99
N VAL A 30 9.55 -17.51 8.87
CA VAL A 30 9.69 -16.81 7.58
C VAL A 30 8.33 -16.34 7.09
N LEU A 31 7.32 -17.21 7.14
CA LEU A 31 5.97 -16.89 6.70
C LEU A 31 5.31 -15.86 7.62
N LEU A 32 5.40 -16.03 8.94
CA LEU A 32 4.83 -15.08 9.90
C LEU A 32 5.42 -13.68 9.73
N LYS A 33 6.75 -13.56 9.68
CA LYS A 33 7.41 -12.25 9.52
C LYS A 33 7.08 -11.61 8.18
N SER A 34 7.10 -12.38 7.10
CA SER A 34 6.74 -11.87 5.77
C SER A 34 5.29 -11.43 5.70
N PHE A 35 4.39 -12.17 6.34
CA PHE A 35 2.97 -11.85 6.40
C PHE A 35 2.69 -10.57 7.19
N VAL A 36 3.37 -10.38 8.33
CA VAL A 36 3.29 -9.14 9.10
C VAL A 36 3.72 -7.93 8.26
N ILE A 37 4.86 -8.03 7.55
CA ILE A 37 5.33 -6.97 6.65
C ILE A 37 4.29 -6.68 5.56
N PHE A 38 3.73 -7.72 4.95
CA PHE A 38 2.71 -7.59 3.92
C PHE A 38 1.48 -6.82 4.41
N ILE A 39 0.94 -7.17 5.58
CA ILE A 39 -0.25 -6.52 6.15
C ILE A 39 0.06 -5.05 6.47
N VAL A 40 1.16 -4.78 7.18
CA VAL A 40 1.52 -3.41 7.56
C VAL A 40 1.72 -2.53 6.33
N LEU A 41 2.47 -3.01 5.34
CA LEU A 41 2.71 -2.27 4.10
C LEU A 41 1.42 -2.03 3.32
N THR A 42 0.56 -3.05 3.19
CA THR A 42 -0.69 -2.94 2.45
C THR A 42 -1.64 -1.93 3.10
N VAL A 43 -1.76 -1.94 4.44
CA VAL A 43 -2.57 -0.98 5.18
C VAL A 43 -2.03 0.44 4.99
N MET A 44 -0.72 0.64 5.13
CA MET A 44 -0.08 1.95 4.92
C MET A 44 -0.32 2.50 3.51
N LEU A 45 -0.10 1.66 2.48
CA LEU A 45 -0.36 2.04 1.09
C LEU A 45 -1.83 2.39 0.84
N ASN A 46 -2.75 1.67 1.48
CA ASN A 46 -4.17 1.94 1.34
C ASN A 46 -4.54 3.32 1.93
N ILE A 47 -4.03 3.63 3.12
CA ILE A 47 -4.21 4.95 3.76
C ILE A 47 -3.66 6.05 2.86
N VAL A 48 -2.42 5.89 2.35
CA VAL A 48 -1.79 6.87 1.45
C VAL A 48 -2.60 7.05 0.17
N ALA A 49 -3.09 5.97 -0.44
CA ALA A 49 -3.92 6.03 -1.64
C ALA A 49 -5.23 6.79 -1.39
N ILE A 50 -5.89 6.56 -0.25
CA ILE A 50 -7.12 7.29 0.12
C ILE A 50 -6.83 8.77 0.32
N LEU A 51 -5.75 9.13 1.02
CA LEU A 51 -5.34 10.52 1.23
C LEU A 51 -5.00 11.22 -0.09
N PHE A 52 -4.31 10.53 -0.99
CA PHE A 52 -3.98 11.05 -2.32
C PHE A 52 -5.23 11.34 -3.13
N ILE A 53 -6.17 10.39 -3.22
CA ILE A 53 -7.44 10.57 -3.92
C ILE A 53 -8.23 11.74 -3.32
N ARG A 54 -8.30 11.83 -1.98
CA ARG A 54 -8.97 12.95 -1.30
C ARG A 54 -8.32 14.29 -1.61
N SER A 55 -6.99 14.37 -1.62
CA SER A 55 -6.26 15.61 -1.93
C SER A 55 -6.49 16.08 -3.37
N VAL A 56 -6.45 15.14 -4.33
CA VAL A 56 -6.72 15.43 -5.75
C VAL A 56 -8.17 15.89 -5.93
N ASN A 57 -9.15 15.20 -5.35
CA ASN A 57 -10.56 15.59 -5.46
C ASN A 57 -10.87 16.93 -4.79
N LYS A 58 -10.24 17.22 -3.63
CA LYS A 58 -10.40 18.51 -2.95
C LYS A 58 -9.90 19.67 -3.83
N THR A 59 -8.72 19.49 -4.43
CA THR A 59 -8.12 20.48 -5.33
C THR A 59 -8.99 20.72 -6.58
N ALA A 60 -9.53 19.66 -7.18
CA ALA A 60 -10.42 19.76 -8.33
C ALA A 60 -11.74 20.48 -7.99
N SER A 61 -12.31 20.19 -6.81
CA SER A 61 -13.56 20.80 -6.34
C SER A 61 -13.38 22.29 -6.02
N GLU A 62 -12.30 22.68 -5.34
CA GLU A 62 -12.00 24.10 -5.06
C GLU A 62 -11.75 24.89 -6.35
N LYS A 63 -11.07 24.30 -7.34
CA LYS A 63 -10.84 24.93 -8.64
C LYS A 63 -12.15 25.18 -9.41
N SER A 64 -13.09 24.24 -9.38
CA SER A 64 -14.39 24.39 -10.04
C SER A 64 -15.26 25.46 -9.37
N LYS A 65 -15.19 25.58 -8.05
CA LYS A 65 -15.98 26.56 -7.30
C LYS A 65 -15.52 27.99 -7.57
N LYS A 66 -14.21 28.20 -7.63
CA LYS A 66 -13.60 29.51 -7.93
C LYS A 66 -13.89 30.01 -9.37
N LEU A 67 -14.18 29.11 -10.30
CA LEU A 67 -14.51 29.44 -11.70
C LEU A 67 -15.99 29.82 -11.89
N GLN A 68 -16.89 29.38 -10.99
CA GLN A 68 -18.31 29.75 -11.00
C GLN A 68 -18.60 31.08 -10.29
N GLU A 69 -17.66 31.56 -9.47
CA GLU A 69 -17.75 32.83 -8.75
C GLU A 69 -17.10 34.01 -9.51
N MET A 70 -16.56 33.78 -10.73
CA MET A 70 -16.13 34.81 -11.68
C MET A 70 -17.20 35.03 -12.75
#